data_AF-A0A9R1ALD8-F1
#
_entry.id   AF-A0A9R1ALD8-F1
#
_cell.length_a   1.000
_cell.length_b   1.000
_cell.length_c   1.000
_cell.angle_alpha   90.00
_cell.angle_beta   90.00
_cell.angle_gamma   90.00
#
_symmetry.space_group_name_H-M   'P 1'
#
loop_
_entity.id
_entity.type
_entity.pdbx_description
1 polymer ?
#
loop_
_entity_poly.entity_id
_entity_poly.type
_entity_poly.pdbx_seq_one_letter_code
_entity_poly.pdbx_strand_id
1 'polypeptide(L)'
;MAEAPSAKRHHAETSDKRSNLVDINVPGEKHEYTRTLKGVELHGKETLEIICTGEPDKADEMMRRLRMKGGGLYPSFIGVDVEYTDEEKPPQMAAVLQLCVEKLCLVYHIAAATKWPKRLKDFLWGEKLYTFVGFSIGGDKRMLEESGLEINPNNFIDMQCKWKDPKTNKYYDSLADVAGGIIHPFYEGMKKKMNRADHKLWGNSPLPDNLITYAGIDAYATYKSWKTIDNIVTGWDISKEQEADPYYHYNFADEDA
;
A
#
# COMPACT_ATOMS: atom_id res chain seq x y z
N MET A 1 -34.94 -60.73 10.20
CA MET A 1 -35.08 -59.37 9.64
C MET A 1 -34.08 -58.50 10.36
N ALA A 2 -33.06 -58.02 9.65
CA ALA A 2 -31.92 -57.31 10.23
C ALA A 2 -32.21 -55.80 10.32
N GLU A 3 -31.93 -55.20 11.48
CA GLU A 3 -31.98 -53.76 11.71
C GLU A 3 -30.89 -53.04 10.91
N ALA A 4 -31.27 -51.99 10.19
CA ALA A 4 -30.35 -51.07 9.52
C ALA A 4 -29.98 -49.91 10.48
N PRO A 5 -28.70 -49.51 10.60
CA PRO A 5 -28.32 -48.43 11.50
C PRO A 5 -28.57 -47.07 10.84
N SER A 6 -29.24 -46.19 11.59
CA SER A 6 -29.51 -44.79 11.23
C SER A 6 -28.22 -43.97 11.24
N ALA A 7 -27.79 -43.53 10.05
CA ALA A 7 -26.66 -42.63 9.88
C ALA A 7 -27.07 -41.20 10.29
N LYS A 8 -26.69 -40.78 11.50
CA LYS A 8 -26.72 -39.38 11.92
C LYS A 8 -25.68 -38.61 11.11
N ARG A 9 -26.13 -37.88 10.09
CA ARG A 9 -25.32 -36.84 9.45
C ARG A 9 -25.14 -35.70 10.45
N HIS A 10 -23.94 -35.56 10.96
CA HIS A 10 -23.50 -34.34 11.62
C HIS A 10 -23.50 -33.23 10.56
N HIS A 11 -24.51 -32.38 10.58
CA HIS A 11 -24.45 -31.08 9.92
C HIS A 11 -23.35 -30.29 10.63
N ALA A 12 -22.19 -30.18 9.96
CA ALA A 12 -21.22 -29.17 10.29
C ALA A 12 -21.92 -27.81 10.10
N GLU A 13 -22.10 -27.09 11.20
CA GLU A 13 -22.41 -25.66 11.16
C GLU A 13 -21.27 -24.99 10.38
N THR A 14 -21.56 -24.61 9.13
CA THR A 14 -20.73 -23.67 8.40
C THR A 14 -20.73 -22.37 9.19
N SER A 15 -19.59 -22.03 9.79
CA SER A 15 -19.43 -20.75 10.48
C SER A 15 -19.34 -19.62 9.44
N ASP A 16 -20.48 -19.30 8.81
CA ASP A 16 -20.66 -18.06 8.08
C ASP A 16 -20.84 -16.92 9.10
N LYS A 17 -19.74 -16.59 9.79
CA LYS A 17 -19.61 -15.36 10.61
C LYS A 17 -18.81 -14.30 9.87
N ARG A 18 -19.03 -14.13 8.56
CA ARG A 18 -18.38 -13.07 7.76
C ARG A 18 -19.25 -11.84 7.52
N SER A 19 -20.30 -11.67 8.31
CA SER A 19 -21.05 -10.40 8.37
C SER A 19 -21.24 -9.98 9.82
N ASN A 20 -20.22 -9.35 10.40
CA ASN A 20 -20.42 -8.52 11.57
C ASN A 20 -19.79 -7.17 11.25
N LEU A 21 -20.63 -6.14 11.19
CA LEU A 21 -20.24 -4.74 11.26
C LEU A 21 -19.40 -4.57 12.53
N VAL A 22 -18.09 -4.71 12.42
CA VAL A 22 -17.17 -4.43 13.52
C VAL A 22 -16.98 -2.92 13.52
N ASP A 23 -17.46 -2.26 14.57
CA ASP A 23 -17.22 -0.85 14.78
C ASP A 23 -15.70 -0.57 14.81
N ILE A 24 -15.28 0.54 14.20
CA ILE A 24 -13.87 0.93 14.16
C ILE A 24 -13.47 1.50 15.53
N ASN A 25 -12.73 0.70 16.31
CA ASN A 25 -12.28 1.06 17.66
C ASN A 25 -10.99 1.91 17.71
N VAL A 26 -10.61 2.56 16.61
CA VAL A 26 -9.46 3.47 16.55
C VAL A 26 -9.84 4.84 17.13
N PRO A 27 -9.06 5.43 18.07
CA PRO A 27 -9.31 6.76 18.61
C PRO A 27 -9.37 7.85 17.53
N GLY A 28 -10.32 8.77 17.66
CA GLY A 28 -10.51 9.89 16.74
C GLY A 28 -11.96 10.36 16.72
N GLU A 29 -12.18 11.61 16.33
CA GLU A 29 -13.54 12.12 16.11
C GLU A 29 -14.13 11.46 14.85
N LYS A 30 -15.14 10.62 15.05
CA LYS A 30 -15.81 9.88 13.98
C LYS A 30 -16.65 10.84 13.15
N HIS A 31 -16.24 11.06 11.91
CA HIS A 31 -16.90 11.97 10.99
C HIS A 31 -16.55 11.58 9.56
N GLU A 32 -17.53 11.14 8.77
CA GLU A 32 -17.33 10.84 7.36
C GLU A 32 -17.08 12.13 6.59
N TYR A 33 -15.93 12.20 5.93
CA TYR A 33 -15.60 13.28 5.02
C TYR A 33 -14.75 12.73 3.88
N THR A 34 -14.73 13.48 2.77
CA THR A 34 -13.86 13.23 1.64
C THR A 34 -13.20 14.54 1.22
N ARG A 35 -11.87 14.53 1.10
CA ARG A 35 -11.08 15.65 0.59
C ARG A 35 -10.23 15.19 -0.59
N THR A 36 -10.30 15.92 -1.69
CA THR A 36 -9.54 15.61 -2.90
C THR A 36 -8.50 16.69 -3.14
N LEU A 37 -7.22 16.31 -3.18
CA LEU A 37 -6.14 17.18 -3.61
C LEU A 37 -5.71 16.77 -5.02
N LYS A 38 -6.00 17.64 -5.98
CA LYS A 38 -5.55 17.49 -7.37
C LYS A 38 -4.38 18.42 -7.62
N GLY A 39 -3.43 17.98 -8.45
CA GLY A 39 -2.31 18.85 -8.83
C GLY A 39 -1.21 18.94 -7.78
N VAL A 40 -1.12 17.98 -6.84
CA VAL A 40 -0.03 17.97 -5.85
C VAL A 40 1.29 17.77 -6.60
N GLU A 41 2.18 18.74 -6.49
CA GLU A 41 3.40 18.79 -7.30
C GLU A 41 4.36 17.64 -6.98
N LEU A 42 4.82 16.99 -8.04
CA LEU A 42 5.96 16.07 -8.06
C LEU A 42 7.11 16.70 -8.85
N HIS A 43 8.24 16.01 -8.96
CA HIS A 43 9.30 16.39 -9.88
C HIS A 43 8.82 16.49 -11.35
N GLY A 44 9.49 17.31 -12.16
CA GLY A 44 9.27 17.33 -13.62
C GLY A 44 7.92 17.87 -14.10
N LYS A 45 7.23 18.71 -13.31
CA LYS A 45 5.86 19.19 -13.56
C LYS A 45 4.79 18.08 -13.57
N GLU A 46 5.13 16.89 -13.08
CA GLU A 46 4.15 15.85 -12.86
C GLU A 46 3.30 16.19 -11.61
N THR A 47 2.09 15.65 -11.57
CA THR A 47 1.18 15.89 -10.45
C THR A 47 0.56 14.60 -9.92
N LEU A 48 0.33 14.56 -8.63
CA LEU A 48 -0.33 13.49 -7.90
C LEU A 48 -1.79 13.85 -7.60
N GLU A 49 -2.70 12.88 -7.78
CA GLU A 49 -4.08 12.95 -7.31
C GLU A 49 -4.18 12.17 -5.99
N ILE A 50 -4.63 12.84 -4.91
CA ILE A 50 -4.79 12.24 -3.58
C ILE A 50 -6.26 12.38 -3.16
N ILE A 51 -6.87 11.26 -2.78
CA ILE A 51 -8.20 11.24 -2.17
C ILE A 51 -8.02 10.83 -0.72
N CYS A 52 -8.25 11.76 0.20
CA CYS A 52 -8.37 11.47 1.61
C CYS A 52 -9.84 11.24 1.96
N THR A 53 -10.16 10.14 2.63
CA THR A 53 -11.55 9.87 3.01
C THR A 53 -11.67 8.97 4.24
N GLY A 54 -12.67 9.25 5.08
CA GLY A 54 -13.18 8.33 6.10
C GLY A 54 -14.50 7.65 5.67
N GLU A 55 -14.98 7.96 4.47
CA GLU A 55 -16.25 7.46 3.92
C GLU A 55 -16.05 6.04 3.32
N PRO A 56 -16.77 5.02 3.80
CA PRO A 56 -16.54 3.62 3.40
C PRO A 56 -16.76 3.38 1.90
N ASP A 57 -17.84 3.90 1.33
CA ASP A 57 -18.18 3.69 -0.08
C ASP A 57 -17.17 4.40 -1.00
N LYS A 58 -16.66 5.56 -0.58
CA LYS A 58 -15.61 6.27 -1.32
C LYS A 58 -14.27 5.53 -1.28
N ALA A 59 -13.91 4.96 -0.14
CA ALA A 59 -12.71 4.13 -0.02
C ALA A 59 -12.82 2.88 -0.92
N ASP A 60 -13.98 2.22 -0.98
CA ASP A 60 -14.24 1.08 -1.87
C ASP A 60 -14.11 1.47 -3.37
N GLU A 61 -14.66 2.63 -3.75
CA GLU A 61 -14.49 3.20 -5.10
C GLU A 61 -13.00 3.41 -5.42
N MET A 62 -12.25 3.98 -4.49
CA MET A 62 -10.83 4.28 -4.65
C MET A 62 -9.99 3.01 -4.78
N MET A 63 -10.22 2.00 -3.95
CA MET A 63 -9.54 0.70 -4.10
C MET A 63 -9.83 0.07 -5.47
N ARG A 64 -11.03 0.23 -6.02
CA ARG A 64 -11.34 -0.22 -7.39
C ARG A 64 -10.54 0.57 -8.44
N ARG A 65 -10.44 1.90 -8.30
CA ARG A 65 -9.64 2.74 -9.19
C ARG A 65 -8.16 2.37 -9.17
N LEU A 66 -7.60 2.12 -7.98
CA LEU A 66 -6.21 1.68 -7.83
C LEU A 66 -5.95 0.36 -8.55
N ARG A 67 -6.83 -0.64 -8.40
CA ARG A 67 -6.73 -1.93 -9.12
C ARG A 67 -6.73 -1.77 -10.64
N MET A 68 -7.62 -0.92 -11.17
CA MET A 68 -7.69 -0.71 -12.62
C MET A 68 -6.46 0.03 -13.17
N LYS A 69 -5.82 0.87 -12.36
CA LYS A 69 -4.62 1.63 -12.75
C LYS A 69 -3.37 0.77 -12.93
N GLY A 70 -3.32 -0.43 -12.33
CA GLY A 70 -2.24 -1.40 -12.50
C GLY A 70 -2.11 -1.97 -13.93
N GLY A 71 -3.04 -1.66 -14.83
CA GLY A 71 -2.84 -1.85 -16.27
C GLY A 71 -2.83 -3.30 -16.76
N GLY A 72 -3.25 -4.28 -15.96
CA GLY A 72 -3.33 -5.69 -16.39
C GLY A 72 -1.98 -6.39 -16.61
N LEU A 73 -0.86 -5.68 -16.44
CA LEU A 73 0.49 -6.25 -16.44
C LEU A 73 0.75 -6.86 -15.06
N TYR A 74 1.00 -8.16 -15.06
CA TYR A 74 1.38 -8.91 -13.87
C TYR A 74 2.92 -8.98 -13.79
N PRO A 75 3.54 -8.68 -12.64
CA PRO A 75 2.93 -8.27 -11.36
C PRO A 75 2.66 -6.76 -11.28
N SER A 76 1.49 -6.35 -10.75
CA SER A 76 1.24 -4.95 -10.37
C SER A 76 1.66 -4.69 -8.93
N PHE A 77 2.15 -3.49 -8.61
CA PHE A 77 2.50 -3.11 -7.23
C PHE A 77 1.52 -2.08 -6.65
N ILE A 78 1.35 -2.09 -5.34
CA ILE A 78 0.65 -1.04 -4.59
C ILE A 78 1.58 -0.54 -3.50
N GLY A 79 1.98 0.74 -3.57
CA GLY A 79 2.71 1.37 -2.47
C GLY A 79 1.79 1.50 -1.26
N VAL A 80 2.26 1.08 -0.11
CA VAL A 80 1.55 1.17 1.16
C VAL A 80 2.42 1.88 2.19
N ASP A 81 1.77 2.68 3.01
CA ASP A 81 2.34 3.29 4.21
C ASP A 81 1.24 3.33 5.27
N VAL A 82 1.59 3.57 6.53
CA VAL A 82 0.64 3.73 7.64
C VAL A 82 1.12 4.82 8.58
N GLU A 83 0.20 5.68 9.01
CA GLU A 83 0.48 6.67 10.05
C GLU A 83 -0.35 6.39 11.30
N TYR A 84 0.21 6.70 12.47
CA TYR A 84 -0.31 6.24 13.75
C TYR A 84 -0.90 7.36 14.57
N THR A 85 -1.77 7.01 15.53
CA THR A 85 -2.20 7.94 16.57
C THR A 85 -1.02 8.41 17.44
N ASP A 86 -1.24 9.50 18.16
CA ASP A 86 -0.25 10.11 19.07
C ASP A 86 0.32 9.07 20.06
N GLU A 87 1.63 8.81 19.98
CA GLU A 87 2.34 7.84 20.84
C GLU A 87 2.26 8.20 22.33
N GLU A 88 2.08 9.50 22.63
CA GLU A 88 1.93 9.99 24.00
C GLU A 88 0.54 9.67 24.58
N LYS A 89 -0.38 9.17 23.77
CA LYS A 89 -1.76 8.80 24.14
C LYS A 89 -2.05 7.34 23.81
N PRO A 90 -1.50 6.39 24.58
CA PRO A 90 -1.71 4.97 24.32
C PRO A 90 -3.18 4.55 24.51
N PRO A 91 -3.64 3.49 23.81
CA PRO A 91 -2.88 2.69 22.86
C PRO A 91 -2.61 3.43 21.54
N GLN A 92 -1.40 3.27 21.01
CA GLN A 92 -1.09 3.73 19.66
C GLN A 92 -1.72 2.76 18.65
N MET A 93 -2.37 3.28 17.61
CA MET A 93 -3.10 2.50 16.61
C MET A 93 -2.89 3.09 15.22
N ALA A 94 -3.20 2.32 14.17
CA ALA A 94 -3.20 2.83 12.80
C ALA A 94 -4.31 3.87 12.61
N ALA A 95 -3.93 5.12 12.40
CA ALA A 95 -4.85 6.23 12.20
C ALA A 95 -5.15 6.45 10.71
N VAL A 96 -4.17 6.25 9.84
CA VAL A 96 -4.27 6.44 8.39
C VAL A 96 -3.60 5.27 7.68
N LEU A 97 -4.27 4.76 6.65
CA LEU A 97 -3.72 3.80 5.70
C LEU A 97 -3.59 4.47 4.33
N GLN A 98 -2.38 4.50 3.80
CA GLN A 98 -2.10 5.04 2.47
C GLN A 98 -1.94 3.91 1.46
N LEU A 99 -2.53 4.07 0.28
CA LEU A 99 -2.43 3.12 -0.83
C LEU A 99 -2.20 3.90 -2.12
N CYS A 100 -1.14 3.59 -2.87
CA CYS A 100 -0.81 4.32 -4.08
C CYS A 100 -0.46 3.42 -5.27
N VAL A 101 -0.98 3.78 -6.43
CA VAL A 101 -0.66 3.16 -7.73
C VAL A 101 -0.54 4.27 -8.77
N GLU A 102 0.62 4.33 -9.42
CA GLU A 102 0.98 5.43 -10.31
C GLU A 102 0.82 6.79 -9.60
N LYS A 103 0.19 7.76 -10.26
CA LYS A 103 -0.10 9.10 -9.73
C LYS A 103 -1.48 9.19 -9.07
N LEU A 104 -1.96 8.12 -8.44
CA LEU A 104 -3.22 8.12 -7.69
C LEU A 104 -3.01 7.46 -6.33
N CYS A 105 -3.25 8.21 -5.25
CA CYS A 105 -3.21 7.67 -3.90
C CYS A 105 -4.57 7.81 -3.19
N LEU A 106 -4.91 6.79 -2.42
CA LEU A 106 -5.94 6.80 -1.38
C LEU A 106 -5.25 7.03 -0.03
N VAL A 107 -5.74 8.00 0.73
CA VAL A 107 -5.40 8.24 2.14
C VAL A 107 -6.65 7.91 2.94
N TYR A 108 -6.77 6.64 3.36
CA TYR A 108 -7.93 6.18 4.12
C TYR A 108 -7.75 6.55 5.59
N HIS A 109 -8.58 7.47 6.09
CA HIS A 109 -8.47 8.00 7.44
C HIS A 109 -9.30 7.13 8.41
N ILE A 110 -8.66 6.08 8.91
CA ILE A 110 -9.25 5.07 9.81
C ILE A 110 -9.80 5.75 11.08
N ALA A 111 -9.07 6.71 11.64
CA ALA A 111 -9.48 7.40 12.86
C ALA A 111 -10.81 8.19 12.69
N ALA A 112 -11.08 8.74 11.50
CA ALA A 112 -12.35 9.40 11.18
C ALA A 112 -13.48 8.46 10.74
N ALA A 113 -13.14 7.26 10.27
CA ALA A 113 -14.10 6.34 9.67
C ALA A 113 -15.06 5.75 10.71
N THR A 114 -16.34 5.73 10.36
CA THR A 114 -17.44 5.17 11.18
C THR A 114 -17.53 3.65 11.05
N LYS A 115 -17.16 3.11 9.88
CA LYS A 115 -17.29 1.70 9.50
C LYS A 115 -16.19 1.30 8.54
N TRP A 116 -15.86 0.01 8.49
CA TRP A 116 -14.92 -0.50 7.49
C TRP A 116 -15.53 -0.46 6.07
N PRO A 117 -14.74 -0.10 5.03
CA PRO A 117 -15.13 -0.30 3.64
C PRO A 117 -15.35 -1.79 3.41
N LYS A 118 -16.39 -2.14 2.63
CA LYS A 118 -16.83 -3.53 2.50
C LYS A 118 -15.73 -4.42 1.94
N ARG A 119 -14.86 -3.87 1.09
CA ARG A 119 -13.81 -4.62 0.38
C ARG A 119 -12.44 -4.49 1.00
N LEU A 120 -12.25 -3.69 2.07
CA LEU A 120 -10.92 -3.37 2.59
C LEU A 120 -10.16 -4.61 3.06
N LYS A 121 -10.79 -5.46 3.88
CA LYS A 121 -10.14 -6.68 4.40
C LYS A 121 -9.76 -7.64 3.28
N ASP A 122 -10.68 -7.92 2.36
CA ASP A 122 -10.40 -8.76 1.20
C ASP A 122 -9.35 -8.15 0.27
N PHE A 123 -9.28 -6.82 0.19
CA PHE A 123 -8.27 -6.12 -0.58
C PHE A 123 -6.86 -6.26 0.01
N LEU A 124 -6.71 -6.08 1.33
CA LEU A 124 -5.44 -6.24 2.03
C LEU A 124 -5.00 -7.72 2.09
N TRP A 125 -5.96 -8.65 2.05
CA TRP A 125 -5.67 -10.09 2.02
C TRP A 125 -5.42 -10.66 0.62
N GLY A 126 -5.79 -9.93 -0.43
CA GLY A 126 -5.73 -10.42 -1.81
C GLY A 126 -4.33 -10.86 -2.21
N GLU A 127 -4.21 -12.05 -2.80
CA GLU A 127 -2.93 -12.64 -3.25
C GLU A 127 -2.73 -12.56 -4.76
N LYS A 128 -3.82 -12.29 -5.48
CA LYS A 128 -3.84 -12.30 -6.94
C LYS A 128 -3.87 -10.86 -7.42
N LEU A 129 -3.14 -10.59 -8.50
CA LEU A 129 -3.09 -9.33 -9.27
C LEU A 129 -2.10 -8.27 -8.79
N TYR A 130 -1.81 -8.16 -7.49
CA TYR A 130 -0.87 -7.15 -7.01
C TYR A 130 -0.11 -7.59 -5.76
N THR A 131 1.03 -6.94 -5.51
CA THR A 131 1.81 -7.08 -4.28
C THR A 131 1.94 -5.73 -3.57
N PHE A 132 1.77 -5.74 -2.24
CA PHE A 132 1.96 -4.53 -1.44
C PHE A 132 3.45 -4.26 -1.25
N VAL A 133 3.86 -3.01 -1.44
CA VAL A 133 5.23 -2.56 -1.24
C VAL A 133 5.22 -1.50 -0.16
N GLY A 134 5.89 -1.77 0.95
CA GLY A 134 6.12 -0.79 2.01
C GLY A 134 7.60 -0.53 2.24
N PHE A 135 7.90 0.42 3.12
CA PHE A 135 9.27 0.73 3.53
C PHE A 135 9.41 0.55 5.03
N SER A 136 10.17 -0.44 5.49
CA SER A 136 10.17 -0.84 6.92
C SER A 136 8.78 -1.29 7.41
N ILE A 137 8.01 -1.95 6.53
CA ILE A 137 6.58 -2.26 6.68
C ILE A 137 6.25 -3.19 7.87
N GLY A 138 7.25 -3.82 8.50
CA GLY A 138 7.03 -4.70 9.65
C GLY A 138 6.29 -3.99 10.80
N GLY A 139 6.62 -2.73 11.07
CA GLY A 139 5.93 -1.91 12.08
C GLY A 139 4.48 -1.60 11.69
N ASP A 140 4.27 -1.22 10.43
CA ASP A 140 2.94 -0.90 9.88
C ASP A 140 1.98 -2.07 9.96
N LYS A 141 2.45 -3.26 9.62
CA LYS A 141 1.66 -4.50 9.72
C LYS A 141 1.18 -4.74 11.15
N ARG A 142 2.06 -4.58 12.13
CA ARG A 142 1.70 -4.73 13.56
C ARG A 142 0.64 -3.71 13.97
N MET A 143 0.80 -2.44 13.58
CA MET A 143 -0.16 -1.38 13.92
C MET A 143 -1.53 -1.57 13.25
N LEU A 144 -1.54 -2.08 12.01
CA LEU A 144 -2.78 -2.48 11.33
C LEU A 144 -3.46 -3.63 12.06
N GLU A 145 -2.70 -4.65 12.49
CA GLU A 145 -3.23 -5.82 13.20
C GLU A 145 -3.90 -5.41 14.52
N GLU A 146 -3.25 -4.54 15.29
CA GLU A 146 -3.82 -3.93 16.50
C GLU A 146 -5.12 -3.15 16.22
N SER A 147 -5.31 -2.70 14.98
CA SER A 147 -6.50 -1.99 14.51
C SER A 147 -7.53 -2.89 13.81
N GLY A 148 -7.30 -4.21 13.78
CA GLY A 148 -8.21 -5.20 13.18
C GLY A 148 -8.12 -5.32 11.65
N LEU A 149 -7.01 -4.88 11.07
CA LEU A 149 -6.66 -5.02 9.65
C LEU A 149 -5.35 -5.80 9.51
N GLU A 150 -5.17 -6.51 8.40
CA GLU A 150 -3.92 -7.24 8.18
C GLU A 150 -3.59 -7.23 6.69
N ILE A 151 -2.35 -6.84 6.36
CA ILE A 151 -1.77 -7.04 5.04
C ILE A 151 -1.31 -8.50 4.98
N ASN A 152 -1.73 -9.22 3.95
CA ASN A 152 -1.41 -10.63 3.77
C ASN A 152 0.10 -10.88 4.01
N PRO A 153 0.48 -11.77 4.95
CA PRO A 153 1.88 -12.01 5.30
C PRO A 153 2.70 -12.65 4.17
N ASN A 154 2.05 -13.19 3.14
CA ASN A 154 2.71 -13.79 1.98
C ASN A 154 2.74 -12.87 0.75
N ASN A 155 2.12 -11.69 0.81
CA ASN A 155 1.97 -10.82 -0.36
C ASN A 155 2.41 -9.37 -0.07
N PHE A 156 3.63 -9.23 0.45
CA PHE A 156 4.25 -7.92 0.63
C PHE A 156 5.74 -7.94 0.34
N ILE A 157 6.27 -6.75 0.04
CA ILE A 157 7.69 -6.47 -0.15
C ILE A 157 8.07 -5.37 0.83
N ASP A 158 9.05 -5.65 1.68
CA ASP A 158 9.73 -4.62 2.44
C ASP A 158 10.92 -4.09 1.65
N MET A 159 10.73 -2.92 1.03
CA MET A 159 11.74 -2.31 0.15
C MET A 159 13.05 -2.02 0.90
N GLN A 160 13.00 -1.64 2.18
CA GLN A 160 14.21 -1.34 2.96
C GLN A 160 15.11 -2.57 3.14
N CYS A 161 14.50 -3.75 3.22
CA CYS A 161 15.22 -5.02 3.33
C CYS A 161 15.67 -5.59 1.98
N LYS A 162 15.10 -5.11 0.87
CA LYS A 162 15.30 -5.67 -0.48
C LYS A 162 16.16 -4.79 -1.39
N TRP A 163 16.34 -3.52 -1.05
CA TRP A 163 17.16 -2.59 -1.82
C TRP A 163 18.17 -1.87 -0.94
N LYS A 164 19.38 -1.69 -1.47
CA LYS A 164 20.48 -0.98 -0.80
C LYS A 164 21.18 -0.08 -1.81
N ASP A 165 21.36 1.20 -1.46
CA ASP A 165 22.18 2.08 -2.29
C ASP A 165 23.68 1.75 -2.06
N PRO A 166 24.42 1.29 -3.08
CA PRO A 166 25.83 0.94 -2.94
C PRO A 166 26.73 2.16 -2.64
N LYS A 167 26.22 3.39 -2.78
CA LYS A 167 26.96 4.62 -2.49
C LYS A 167 26.92 4.99 -1.00
N THR A 168 26.09 4.33 -0.20
CA THR A 168 25.94 4.65 1.23
C THR A 168 26.51 3.55 2.11
N ASN A 169 27.17 3.97 3.20
CA ASN A 169 27.59 3.08 4.28
C ASN A 169 26.55 3.02 5.42
N LYS A 170 25.36 3.59 5.23
CA LYS A 170 24.28 3.53 6.22
C LYS A 170 23.89 2.05 6.41
N TYR A 171 23.49 1.65 7.61
CA TYR A 171 22.95 0.29 7.80
C TYR A 171 21.65 0.13 7.02
N TYR A 172 20.69 1.04 7.24
CA TYR A 172 19.49 1.19 6.42
C TYR A 172 19.41 2.58 5.82
N ASP A 173 18.98 2.65 4.56
CA ASP A 173 18.62 3.91 3.92
C ASP A 173 17.21 4.32 4.36
N SER A 174 16.92 5.63 4.34
CA SER A 174 15.56 6.14 4.52
C SER A 174 14.79 6.12 3.19
N LEU A 175 13.47 6.21 3.24
CA LEU A 175 12.66 6.34 2.03
C LEU A 175 13.08 7.56 1.19
N ALA A 176 13.45 8.67 1.84
CA ALA A 176 13.92 9.87 1.16
C ALA A 176 15.27 9.66 0.46
N ASP A 177 16.19 8.91 1.09
CA ASP A 177 17.48 8.55 0.49
C ASP A 177 17.26 7.70 -0.77
N VAL A 178 16.43 6.65 -0.65
CA VAL A 178 16.09 5.77 -1.79
C VAL A 178 15.39 6.59 -2.87
N ALA A 179 14.25 7.22 -2.59
CA ALA A 179 13.51 7.99 -3.58
C ALA A 179 14.36 9.10 -4.24
N GLY A 180 15.25 9.74 -3.49
CA GLY A 180 16.21 10.71 -4.00
C GLY A 180 17.16 10.12 -5.05
N GLY A 181 17.70 8.93 -4.78
CA GLY A 181 18.66 8.25 -5.64
C GLY A 181 18.06 7.53 -6.85
N ILE A 182 16.89 6.90 -6.71
CA ILE A 182 16.25 6.10 -7.78
C ILE A 182 15.19 6.87 -8.58
N ILE A 183 14.47 7.82 -7.97
CA ILE A 183 13.44 8.60 -8.68
C ILE A 183 14.01 9.94 -9.13
N HIS A 184 14.33 10.82 -8.17
CA HIS A 184 14.78 12.18 -8.42
C HIS A 184 15.26 12.86 -7.13
N PRO A 185 16.32 13.71 -7.15
CA PRO A 185 16.81 14.44 -5.96
C PRO A 185 15.76 15.32 -5.25
N PHE A 186 14.64 15.59 -5.91
CA PHE A 186 13.48 16.29 -5.34
C PHE A 186 12.97 15.61 -4.05
N TYR A 187 13.06 14.28 -3.97
CA TYR A 187 12.55 13.50 -2.85
C TYR A 187 13.49 13.48 -1.63
N GLU A 188 14.76 13.90 -1.75
CA GLU A 188 15.69 13.95 -0.60
C GLU A 188 15.18 14.86 0.53
N GLY A 189 14.40 15.89 0.17
CA GLY A 189 13.78 16.81 1.11
C GLY A 189 12.37 16.43 1.57
N MET A 190 11.80 15.31 1.11
CA MET A 190 10.36 15.05 1.29
C MET A 190 9.95 14.94 2.76
N LYS A 191 10.80 14.37 3.61
CA LYS A 191 10.54 14.21 5.05
C LYS A 191 10.69 15.49 5.86
N LYS A 192 11.36 16.53 5.33
CA LYS A 192 11.62 17.79 6.04
C LYS A 192 10.39 18.72 6.13
N LYS A 193 9.30 18.37 5.45
CA LYS A 193 8.07 19.17 5.40
C LYS A 193 7.15 18.95 6.61
N MET A 194 7.44 17.98 7.46
CA MET A 194 6.71 17.72 8.70
C MET A 194 7.57 17.99 9.93
N ASN A 195 6.95 18.54 10.97
CA ASN A 195 7.55 18.70 12.28
C ASN A 195 6.95 17.71 13.30
N ARG A 196 7.57 17.63 14.49
CA ARG A 196 7.14 16.69 15.56
C ARG A 196 5.70 16.92 16.03
N ALA A 197 5.19 18.15 16.00
CA ALA A 197 3.82 18.43 16.39
C ALA A 197 2.82 17.91 15.33
N ASP A 198 3.18 17.98 14.04
CA ASP A 198 2.33 17.48 12.96
C ASP A 198 2.09 15.96 13.07
N HIS A 199 3.12 15.19 13.48
CA HIS A 199 3.02 13.74 13.69
C HIS A 199 2.01 13.33 14.77
N LYS A 200 1.53 14.26 15.61
CA LYS A 200 0.51 13.99 16.63
C LYS A 200 -0.92 14.16 16.14
N LEU A 201 -1.11 14.63 14.91
CA LEU A 201 -2.42 15.05 14.40
C LEU A 201 -3.09 14.01 13.51
N TRP A 202 -2.48 12.85 13.27
CA TRP A 202 -3.02 11.81 12.39
C TRP A 202 -4.36 11.23 12.84
N GLY A 203 -4.65 11.26 14.14
CA GLY A 203 -5.95 10.85 14.70
C GLY A 203 -7.03 11.94 14.68
N ASN A 204 -6.69 13.16 14.26
CA ASN A 204 -7.62 14.30 14.27
C ASN A 204 -8.41 14.37 12.97
N SER A 205 -9.74 14.54 13.11
CA SER A 205 -10.65 14.69 11.97
C SER A 205 -11.15 16.13 11.85
N PRO A 206 -11.17 16.74 10.66
CA PRO A 206 -10.55 16.26 9.42
C PRO A 206 -9.03 16.45 9.39
N LEU A 207 -8.32 15.68 8.55
CA LEU A 207 -6.90 15.90 8.30
C LEU A 207 -6.66 17.23 7.54
N PRO A 208 -5.64 18.01 7.93
CA PRO A 208 -5.21 19.18 7.18
C PRO A 208 -4.46 18.79 5.89
N ASP A 209 -4.46 19.69 4.91
CA ASP A 209 -3.92 19.42 3.57
C ASP A 209 -2.44 19.04 3.56
N ASN A 210 -1.64 19.62 4.45
CA ASN A 210 -0.21 19.29 4.57
C ASN A 210 -0.01 17.81 4.94
N LEU A 211 -0.82 17.25 5.84
CA LEU A 211 -0.77 15.84 6.21
C LEU A 211 -1.27 14.93 5.09
N ILE A 212 -2.35 15.33 4.40
CA ILE A 212 -2.86 14.58 3.25
C ILE A 212 -1.80 14.55 2.12
N THR A 213 -1.18 15.69 1.83
CA THR A 213 -0.10 15.81 0.85
C THR A 213 1.10 14.95 1.24
N TYR A 214 1.54 15.01 2.49
CA TYR A 214 2.67 14.22 2.97
C TYR A 214 2.40 12.72 2.84
N ALA A 215 1.26 12.25 3.36
CA ALA A 215 0.83 10.85 3.27
C ALA A 215 0.78 10.33 1.82
N GLY A 216 0.24 11.13 0.90
CA GLY A 216 0.21 10.75 -0.51
C GLY A 216 1.60 10.72 -1.15
N ILE A 217 2.49 11.67 -0.82
CA ILE A 217 3.86 11.70 -1.34
C ILE A 217 4.67 10.50 -0.83
N ASP A 218 4.50 10.11 0.43
CA ASP A 218 5.17 8.93 0.99
C ASP A 218 4.75 7.64 0.27
N ALA A 219 3.45 7.38 0.16
CA ALA A 219 2.97 6.20 -0.55
C ALA A 219 3.35 6.20 -2.04
N TYR A 220 3.34 7.38 -2.69
CA TYR A 220 3.82 7.53 -4.06
C TYR A 220 5.32 7.20 -4.18
N ALA A 221 6.15 7.75 -3.29
CA ALA A 221 7.59 7.54 -3.33
C ALA A 221 7.94 6.06 -3.09
N THR A 222 7.24 5.39 -2.19
CA THR A 222 7.36 3.94 -1.97
C THR A 222 7.01 3.16 -3.23
N TYR A 223 5.82 3.39 -3.81
CA TYR A 223 5.39 2.74 -5.05
C TYR A 223 6.39 2.96 -6.20
N LYS A 224 6.73 4.22 -6.46
CA LYS A 224 7.51 4.61 -7.64
C LYS A 224 8.96 4.14 -7.55
N SER A 225 9.54 4.16 -6.34
CA SER A 225 10.89 3.64 -6.10
C SER A 225 10.95 2.17 -6.43
N TRP A 226 10.05 1.36 -5.85
CA TRP A 226 10.04 -0.08 -6.10
C TRP A 226 9.75 -0.42 -7.56
N LYS A 227 8.76 0.24 -8.17
CA LYS A 227 8.49 0.02 -9.60
C LYS A 227 9.72 0.29 -10.47
N THR A 228 10.52 1.28 -10.12
CA THR A 228 11.72 1.62 -10.91
C THR A 228 12.86 0.64 -10.62
N ILE A 229 13.02 0.21 -9.36
CA ILE A 229 13.95 -0.87 -8.96
C ILE A 229 13.62 -2.16 -9.71
N ASP A 230 12.36 -2.59 -9.67
CA ASP A 230 11.87 -3.81 -10.32
C ASP A 230 12.16 -3.77 -11.83
N ASN A 231 11.82 -2.67 -12.50
CA ASN A 231 12.15 -2.47 -13.91
C ASN A 231 13.65 -2.57 -14.22
N ILE A 232 14.51 -2.01 -13.35
CA ILE A 232 15.97 -2.08 -13.53
C ILE A 232 16.46 -3.52 -13.37
N VAL A 233 16.01 -4.23 -12.33
CA VAL A 233 16.41 -5.61 -12.06
C VAL A 233 15.93 -6.53 -13.18
N THR A 234 14.66 -6.44 -13.58
CA THR A 234 14.11 -7.23 -14.69
C THR A 234 14.84 -6.95 -15.99
N GLY A 235 15.10 -5.68 -16.33
CA GLY A 235 15.84 -5.35 -17.55
C GLY A 235 17.27 -5.90 -17.55
N TRP A 236 17.93 -5.88 -16.38
CA TRP A 236 19.26 -6.45 -16.20
C TRP A 236 19.28 -7.98 -16.35
N ASP A 237 18.29 -8.67 -15.78
CA ASP A 237 18.19 -10.13 -15.88
C ASP A 237 17.91 -10.58 -17.33
N ILE A 238 17.02 -9.89 -18.05
CA ILE A 238 16.76 -10.14 -19.48
C ILE A 238 18.05 -9.98 -20.29
N SER A 239 18.83 -8.91 -20.04
CA SER A 239 20.09 -8.68 -20.75
C SER A 239 21.09 -9.82 -20.53
N LYS A 240 21.18 -10.34 -19.30
CA LYS A 240 22.06 -11.47 -18.98
C LYS A 240 21.64 -12.77 -19.66
N GLU A 241 20.34 -13.04 -19.71
CA GLU A 241 19.81 -14.22 -20.40
C GLU A 241 20.12 -14.15 -21.91
N GLN A 242 20.00 -12.97 -22.51
CA GLN A 242 20.34 -12.75 -23.92
C GLN A 242 21.82 -12.93 -24.22
N GLU A 243 22.72 -12.48 -23.33
CA GLU A 243 24.16 -12.71 -23.49
C GLU A 243 24.55 -14.19 -23.33
N ALA A 244 23.82 -14.95 -22.52
CA ALA A 244 24.11 -16.36 -22.24
C ALA A 244 23.63 -17.32 -23.34
N ASP A 245 22.71 -16.91 -24.22
CA ASP A 245 22.18 -17.71 -25.32
C ASP A 245 22.68 -17.20 -26.69
N PRO A 246 23.65 -17.89 -27.34
CA PRO A 246 24.19 -17.48 -28.64
C PRO A 246 23.18 -17.54 -29.81
N TYR A 247 21.96 -18.06 -29.60
CA TYR A 247 20.90 -18.14 -30.60
C TYR A 247 19.68 -17.25 -30.32
N TYR A 248 19.70 -16.41 -29.28
CA TYR A 248 18.56 -15.57 -28.92
C TYR A 248 18.04 -14.71 -30.09
N HIS A 249 18.93 -14.30 -31.00
CA HIS A 249 18.60 -13.51 -32.18
C HIS A 249 18.03 -14.30 -33.37
N TYR A 250 18.17 -15.63 -33.41
CA TYR A 250 17.69 -16.44 -34.54
C TYR A 250 16.20 -16.77 -34.45
N ASN A 251 15.60 -16.73 -33.25
CA ASN A 251 14.19 -17.08 -33.07
C ASN A 251 13.19 -16.02 -33.56
N PHE A 252 13.65 -14.84 -34.00
CA PHE A 252 12.81 -13.77 -34.54
C PHE A 252 12.96 -13.56 -36.05
N ALA A 253 13.77 -14.36 -36.73
CA ALA A 253 14.07 -14.19 -38.15
C ALA A 253 13.28 -15.13 -39.10
N ASP A 254 12.55 -16.11 -38.56
CA ASP A 254 11.94 -17.19 -39.37
C ASP A 254 10.39 -17.16 -39.45
N GLU A 255 9.72 -16.05 -39.10
CA GLU A 255 8.25 -15.94 -39.29
C GLU A 255 7.82 -15.19 -40.57
N ASP A 256 8.75 -14.67 -41.37
CA ASP A 256 8.45 -14.03 -42.67
C ASP A 256 9.25 -14.70 -43.81
N ALA A 257 8.83 -15.91 -44.22
CA ALA A 257 9.24 -16.54 -45.48
C ALA A 257 8.11 -17.36 -46.13
#